data_AF-A0A8C8YN85-F1
#
_entry.id   AF-A0A8C8YN85-F1
#
_cell.length_a   1.000
_cell.length_b   1.000
_cell.length_c   1.000
_cell.angle_alpha   90.00
_cell.angle_beta   90.00
_cell.angle_gamma   90.00
#
_symmetry.space_group_name_H-M   'P 1'
#
loop_
_entity.id
_entity.type
_entity.pdbx_description
1 polymer ?
#
loop_
_entity_poly.entity_id
_entity_poly.type
_entity_poly.pdbx_seq_one_letter_code
_entity_poly.pdbx_strand_id
1 'polypeptide(L)'
;MNMPQSLGNQPLPPEPPSLGTPVEGPGATSPPEHCWPVRPTLRNELDTFSVHFYIFFGPSVALPPERPAVFALRLLPVLDSGGVLSLELQLNASSVHQENVTVFGCLTHEVPLSLGDAAVTCSKESLAGFLLSVSATSRVARLRIPFPQTGTWFLALRSLCGTGSRFVRCRNATAEVRLRTFLSPCVDDCGPYGQCKLLRTHNYLYAACECKAGWRGWGCTDSADALSYGFQLLSTLLLCLSNLMFLPPVVLAIRSRYVLEAAVYTFTMFFSTVCGVYISSMFSVGLGMSSTAVLLTYHGMHRKW
;
A
#
# COMPACT_ATOMS: atom_id res chain seq x y z
N MET A 1 -33.18 55.34 -6.74
CA MET A 1 -31.99 55.58 -7.58
C MET A 1 -32.46 55.56 -9.02
N ASN A 2 -32.44 56.74 -9.67
CA ASN A 2 -32.97 56.97 -11.01
C ASN A 2 -31.91 56.66 -12.08
N MET A 3 -32.33 56.08 -13.19
CA MET A 3 -31.60 56.09 -14.47
C MET A 3 -31.72 57.47 -15.15
N PRO A 4 -30.83 57.76 -16.12
CA PRO A 4 -31.34 57.94 -17.48
C PRO A 4 -30.49 57.27 -18.58
N GLN A 5 -31.03 57.36 -19.80
CA GLN A 5 -30.82 56.55 -21.00
C GLN A 5 -29.73 57.02 -21.99
N SER A 6 -29.15 56.05 -22.73
CA SER A 6 -28.98 55.89 -24.20
C SER A 6 -28.11 56.83 -25.10
N LEU A 7 -27.50 56.13 -26.10
CA LEU A 7 -27.10 56.47 -27.48
C LEU A 7 -25.68 57.01 -27.80
N GLY A 8 -24.92 56.22 -28.60
CA GLY A 8 -24.15 56.77 -29.74
C GLY A 8 -22.73 56.24 -30.04
N ASN A 9 -22.64 55.25 -30.95
CA ASN A 9 -21.69 55.08 -32.09
C ASN A 9 -20.14 54.96 -31.96
N GLN A 10 -19.63 54.00 -32.79
CA GLN A 10 -18.32 53.88 -33.49
C GLN A 10 -17.14 53.14 -32.78
N PRO A 11 -16.20 52.52 -33.55
CA PRO A 11 -16.34 51.39 -34.49
C PRO A 11 -15.35 50.22 -34.21
N LEU A 12 -15.58 49.06 -34.86
CA LEU A 12 -14.74 47.86 -34.81
C LEU A 12 -13.31 48.09 -35.37
N PRO A 13 -12.25 47.49 -34.77
CA PRO A 13 -10.90 47.47 -35.35
C PRO A 13 -10.78 46.42 -36.48
N PRO A 14 -9.85 46.62 -37.44
CA PRO A 14 -9.80 45.88 -38.70
C PRO A 14 -9.18 44.48 -38.57
N GLU A 15 -9.67 43.60 -39.45
CA GLU A 15 -9.22 42.24 -39.71
C GLU A 15 -7.80 42.21 -40.32
N PRO A 16 -6.86 41.37 -39.82
CA PRO A 16 -5.57 41.16 -40.47
C PRO A 16 -5.66 40.18 -41.65
N PRO A 17 -4.79 40.35 -42.67
CA PRO A 17 -4.99 39.77 -44.00
C PRO A 17 -4.71 38.27 -44.06
N SER A 18 -5.55 37.59 -44.84
CA SER A 18 -5.30 36.28 -45.41
C SER A 18 -4.14 36.33 -46.42
N LEU A 19 -3.14 35.44 -46.27
CA LEU A 19 -2.58 34.55 -47.30
C LEU A 19 -1.12 34.19 -46.96
N GLY A 20 -0.82 32.88 -46.93
CA GLY A 20 0.55 32.39 -46.81
C GLY A 20 0.60 30.89 -46.62
N THR A 21 0.49 30.13 -47.71
CA THR A 21 0.86 28.72 -47.80
C THR A 21 2.32 28.51 -47.35
N PRO A 22 2.62 27.57 -46.44
CA PRO A 22 4.01 27.20 -46.18
C PRO A 22 4.51 26.25 -47.27
N VAL A 23 5.64 26.67 -47.85
CA VAL A 23 6.50 25.92 -48.77
C VAL A 23 6.95 24.60 -48.14
N GLU A 24 6.84 23.54 -48.92
CA GLU A 24 7.31 22.19 -48.63
C GLU A 24 8.85 22.15 -48.59
N GLY A 25 9.41 21.80 -47.43
CA GLY A 25 10.82 21.52 -47.22
C GLY A 25 10.98 20.18 -46.51
N PRO A 26 11.94 19.31 -46.90
CA PRO A 26 12.02 17.93 -46.41
C PRO A 26 12.70 17.88 -45.04
N GLY A 27 11.91 17.96 -43.98
CA GLY A 27 12.34 17.80 -42.59
C GLY A 27 11.41 16.84 -41.88
N ALA A 28 11.96 15.69 -41.46
CA ALA A 28 11.32 14.58 -40.75
C ALA A 28 10.09 14.96 -39.90
N THR A 29 8.89 14.78 -40.44
CA THR A 29 7.64 14.84 -39.69
C THR A 29 7.51 13.56 -38.87
N SER A 30 7.89 13.63 -37.59
CA SER A 30 7.37 12.69 -36.60
C SER A 30 5.84 12.67 -36.70
N PRO A 31 5.19 11.49 -36.80
CA PRO A 31 3.74 11.42 -36.94
C PRO A 31 3.03 12.09 -35.75
N PRO A 32 1.83 12.67 -35.96
CA PRO A 32 1.16 13.51 -34.97
C PRO A 32 0.95 12.77 -33.65
N GLU A 33 1.06 13.51 -32.54
CA GLU A 33 0.76 13.08 -31.17
C GLU A 33 -0.70 12.60 -31.09
N HIS A 34 -0.94 11.31 -31.31
CA HIS A 34 -2.28 10.73 -31.20
C HIS A 34 -2.68 10.71 -29.72
N CYS A 35 -3.72 11.45 -29.36
CA CYS A 35 -4.32 11.37 -28.02
C CYS A 35 -4.91 9.97 -27.83
N TRP A 36 -4.28 9.15 -26.98
CA TRP A 36 -4.77 7.82 -26.68
C TRP A 36 -5.96 7.88 -25.72
N PRO A 37 -7.07 7.18 -25.99
CA PRO A 37 -8.22 7.19 -25.10
C PRO A 37 -7.89 6.49 -23.79
N VAL A 38 -8.17 7.16 -22.66
CA VAL A 38 -8.05 6.57 -21.33
C VAL A 38 -9.28 5.69 -21.09
N ARG A 39 -9.05 4.41 -20.83
CA ARG A 39 -10.10 3.44 -20.55
C ARG A 39 -10.54 3.59 -19.08
N PRO A 40 -11.84 3.81 -18.81
CA PRO A 40 -12.32 3.88 -17.43
C PRO A 40 -12.22 2.52 -16.75
N THR A 41 -11.84 2.52 -15.47
CA THR A 41 -11.95 1.34 -14.60
C THR A 41 -13.20 1.46 -13.75
N LEU A 42 -13.88 0.33 -13.53
CA LEU A 42 -14.99 0.22 -12.61
C LEU A 42 -14.44 -0.03 -11.21
N ARG A 43 -14.85 0.82 -10.27
CA ARG A 43 -14.52 0.67 -8.84
C ARG A 43 -15.58 -0.23 -8.19
N ASN A 44 -15.16 -1.39 -7.69
CA ASN A 44 -16.02 -2.29 -6.92
C ASN A 44 -15.58 -2.30 -5.46
N GLU A 45 -16.44 -1.86 -4.56
CA GLU A 45 -16.22 -1.88 -3.12
C GLU A 45 -16.54 -3.30 -2.60
N LEU A 46 -15.54 -4.01 -2.11
CA LEU A 46 -15.74 -5.33 -1.49
C LEU A 46 -16.03 -5.17 0.01
N ASP A 47 -15.38 -4.20 0.65
CA ASP A 47 -15.58 -3.80 2.05
C ASP A 47 -15.19 -2.31 2.20
N THR A 48 -15.39 -1.73 3.38
CA THR A 48 -15.15 -0.31 3.71
C THR A 48 -13.75 0.20 3.32
N PHE A 49 -12.73 -0.67 3.34
CA PHE A 49 -11.33 -0.34 3.00
C PHE A 49 -10.74 -1.22 1.90
N SER A 50 -11.55 -2.07 1.25
CA SER A 50 -11.07 -2.96 0.20
C SER A 50 -11.81 -2.73 -1.10
N VAL A 51 -11.05 -2.46 -2.14
CA VAL A 51 -11.58 -2.01 -3.43
C VAL A 51 -10.93 -2.81 -4.54
N HIS A 52 -11.72 -3.32 -5.45
CA HIS A 52 -11.24 -3.95 -6.66
C HIS A 52 -11.53 -3.07 -7.87
N PHE A 53 -10.52 -2.87 -8.72
CA PHE A 53 -10.68 -2.13 -9.96
C PHE A 53 -10.83 -3.13 -11.12
N TYR A 54 -12.02 -3.14 -11.73
CA TYR A 54 -12.31 -3.96 -12.91
C TYR A 54 -12.21 -3.13 -14.18
N ILE A 55 -11.91 -3.80 -15.29
CA ILE A 55 -11.95 -3.20 -16.61
C ILE A 55 -13.29 -3.59 -17.25
N PHE A 56 -13.96 -2.66 -17.90
CA PHE A 56 -15.28 -2.89 -18.52
C PHE A 56 -15.31 -4.04 -19.55
N PHE A 57 -14.16 -4.36 -20.17
CA PHE A 57 -14.06 -5.38 -21.23
C PHE A 57 -13.53 -6.74 -20.73
N GLY A 58 -13.48 -6.96 -19.41
CA GLY A 58 -12.96 -8.18 -18.80
C GLY A 58 -11.53 -8.04 -18.25
N PRO A 59 -11.02 -9.06 -17.51
CA PRO A 59 -9.74 -8.97 -16.81
C PRO A 59 -8.53 -9.06 -17.74
N SER A 60 -8.71 -9.56 -18.96
CA SER A 60 -7.66 -9.67 -19.97
C SER A 60 -7.75 -8.53 -20.98
N VAL A 61 -6.60 -7.95 -21.31
CA VAL A 61 -6.47 -6.84 -22.25
C VAL A 61 -5.55 -7.26 -23.38
N ALA A 62 -6.05 -7.21 -24.62
CA ALA A 62 -5.21 -7.30 -25.80
C ALA A 62 -4.50 -5.96 -26.07
N LEU A 63 -3.18 -6.01 -26.20
CA LEU A 63 -2.29 -4.90 -26.47
C LEU A 63 -1.75 -5.01 -27.89
N PRO A 64 -2.39 -4.34 -28.87
CA PRO A 64 -1.88 -4.31 -30.23
C PRO A 64 -0.60 -3.47 -30.32
N PRO A 65 0.28 -3.75 -31.31
CA PRO A 65 1.58 -3.09 -31.43
C PRO A 65 1.50 -1.58 -31.69
N GLU A 66 0.41 -1.14 -32.30
CA GLU A 66 0.22 0.26 -32.72
C GLU A 66 -0.33 1.16 -31.61
N ARG A 67 -1.00 0.61 -30.60
CA ARG A 67 -1.77 1.40 -29.63
C ARG A 67 -1.46 0.99 -28.18
N PRO A 68 -0.93 1.90 -27.34
CA PRO A 68 -0.87 1.66 -25.90
C PRO A 68 -2.27 1.63 -25.30
N ALA A 69 -2.43 0.91 -24.19
CA ALA A 69 -3.65 0.94 -23.39
C ALA A 69 -3.40 1.75 -22.12
N VAL A 70 -4.20 2.77 -21.87
CA VAL A 70 -4.11 3.61 -20.67
C VAL A 70 -5.35 3.38 -19.81
N PHE A 71 -5.15 3.14 -18.52
CA PHE A 71 -6.21 2.94 -17.53
C PHE A 71 -6.12 4.00 -16.44
N ALA A 72 -7.27 4.55 -16.04
CA ALA A 72 -7.35 5.46 -14.89
C ALA A 72 -7.91 4.73 -13.68
N LEU A 73 -7.21 4.83 -12.56
CA LEU A 73 -7.54 4.27 -11.24
C LEU A 73 -7.78 5.45 -10.30
N ARG A 74 -9.01 5.65 -9.84
CA ARG A 74 -9.35 6.79 -8.98
C ARG A 74 -9.37 6.35 -7.52
N LEU A 75 -8.46 6.90 -6.72
CA LEU A 75 -8.39 6.70 -5.28
C LEU A 75 -9.05 7.89 -4.57
N LEU A 76 -10.06 7.59 -3.76
CA LEU A 76 -10.84 8.57 -3.02
C LEU A 76 -10.07 9.09 -1.80
N PRO A 77 -10.13 10.41 -1.53
CA PRO A 77 -9.54 10.97 -0.33
C PRO A 77 -10.22 10.42 0.93
N VAL A 78 -9.46 10.27 2.01
CA VAL A 78 -9.89 9.78 3.34
C VAL A 78 -10.26 8.29 3.37
N LEU A 79 -11.00 7.78 2.39
CA LEU A 79 -11.49 6.39 2.38
C LEU A 79 -10.43 5.40 1.88
N ASP A 80 -9.78 5.70 0.76
CA ASP A 80 -8.77 4.83 0.14
C ASP A 80 -7.35 5.12 0.67
N SER A 81 -7.26 6.03 1.62
CA SER A 81 -6.02 6.55 2.16
C SER A 81 -5.69 5.79 3.44
N GLY A 82 -4.56 5.08 3.47
CA GLY A 82 -4.31 4.15 4.57
C GLY A 82 -4.35 2.67 4.22
N GLY A 83 -4.06 2.29 2.98
CA GLY A 83 -4.01 0.89 2.55
C GLY A 83 -2.86 0.67 1.59
N VAL A 84 -2.93 -0.39 0.80
CA VAL A 84 -1.91 -0.80 -0.17
C VAL A 84 -2.54 -0.94 -1.53
N LEU A 85 -2.07 -0.13 -2.48
CA LEU A 85 -2.43 -0.30 -3.89
C LEU A 85 -1.57 -1.43 -4.47
N SER A 86 -2.20 -2.53 -4.80
CA SER A 86 -1.58 -3.69 -5.41
C SER A 86 -1.97 -3.79 -6.88
N LEU A 87 -0.96 -3.90 -7.74
CA LEU A 87 -1.12 -4.06 -9.18
C LEU A 87 -0.35 -5.28 -9.64
N GLU A 88 -1.05 -6.17 -10.33
CA GLU A 88 -0.53 -7.43 -10.85
C GLU A 88 -0.81 -7.52 -12.35
N LEU A 89 0.27 -7.71 -13.11
CA LEU A 89 0.24 -7.97 -14.54
C LEU A 89 0.62 -9.42 -14.77
N GLN A 90 -0.19 -10.14 -15.54
CA GLN A 90 0.07 -11.52 -15.93
C GLN A 90 -0.02 -11.67 -17.45
N LEU A 91 1.10 -11.98 -18.10
CA LEU A 91 1.17 -12.20 -19.53
C LEU A 91 0.60 -13.57 -19.90
N ASN A 92 -0.33 -13.60 -20.86
CA ASN A 92 -0.84 -14.84 -21.42
C ASN A 92 0.14 -15.39 -22.46
N ALA A 93 0.93 -16.40 -22.07
CA ALA A 93 2.00 -16.94 -22.92
C ALA A 93 1.50 -17.58 -24.22
N SER A 94 0.25 -18.05 -24.28
CA SER A 94 -0.33 -18.59 -25.51
C SER A 94 -0.62 -17.54 -26.58
N SER A 95 -0.74 -16.26 -26.20
CA SER A 95 -0.95 -15.14 -27.14
C SER A 95 0.33 -14.69 -27.83
N VAL A 96 1.50 -15.10 -27.32
CA VAL A 96 2.81 -14.67 -27.81
C VAL A 96 3.42 -15.77 -28.69
N HIS A 97 3.12 -15.74 -29.98
CA HIS A 97 3.75 -16.64 -30.95
C HIS A 97 5.11 -16.10 -31.40
N GLN A 98 6.19 -16.82 -31.07
CA GLN A 98 7.58 -16.72 -31.59
C GLN A 98 8.37 -15.39 -31.49
N GLU A 99 7.76 -14.24 -31.19
CA GLU A 99 8.49 -12.98 -30.94
C GLU A 99 8.83 -12.80 -29.45
N ASN A 100 10.00 -12.24 -29.15
CA ASN A 100 10.42 -11.85 -27.80
C ASN A 100 9.65 -10.61 -27.31
N VAL A 101 8.34 -10.78 -27.11
CA VAL A 101 7.44 -9.71 -26.67
C VAL A 101 7.62 -9.47 -25.18
N THR A 102 7.84 -8.22 -24.82
CA THR A 102 7.83 -7.71 -23.46
C THR A 102 6.75 -6.65 -23.34
N VAL A 103 5.92 -6.77 -22.31
CA VAL A 103 4.93 -5.74 -22.00
C VAL A 103 5.47 -4.91 -20.85
N PHE A 104 5.58 -3.61 -21.09
CA PHE A 104 5.92 -2.62 -20.09
C PHE A 104 4.65 -1.94 -19.58
N GLY A 105 4.57 -1.77 -18.26
CA GLY A 105 3.54 -1.01 -17.59
C GLY A 105 4.17 0.13 -16.81
N CYS A 106 3.71 1.36 -17.04
CA CYS A 106 4.14 2.54 -16.31
C CYS A 106 2.98 3.06 -15.48
N LEU A 107 3.13 3.05 -14.16
CA LEU A 107 2.15 3.56 -13.22
C LEU A 107 2.58 4.94 -12.72
N THR A 108 1.72 5.93 -12.91
CA THR A 108 2.01 7.35 -12.69
C THR A 108 0.86 8.02 -11.95
N HIS A 109 1.16 9.03 -11.14
CA HIS A 109 0.17 9.79 -10.38
C HIS A 109 -0.19 11.08 -11.14
N GLU A 110 -1.48 11.36 -11.28
CA GLU A 110 -2.12 12.52 -11.93
C GLU A 110 -1.84 12.73 -13.44
N VAL A 111 -0.70 12.28 -13.97
CA VAL A 111 -0.30 12.51 -15.36
C VAL A 111 -0.01 11.19 -16.07
N PRO A 112 -0.73 10.84 -17.16
CA PRO A 112 -0.44 9.62 -17.92
C PRO A 112 0.84 9.77 -18.76
N LEU A 113 1.86 8.97 -18.45
CA LEU A 113 3.04 8.82 -19.31
C LEU A 113 2.79 7.68 -20.32
N SER A 114 2.43 8.01 -21.56
CA SER A 114 2.21 7.01 -22.63
C SER A 114 3.06 7.23 -23.89
N LEU A 115 4.05 8.12 -23.83
CA LEU A 115 4.77 8.59 -25.02
C LEU A 115 6.08 7.84 -25.26
N GLY A 116 6.22 7.23 -26.45
CA GLY A 116 7.53 6.83 -26.99
C GLY A 116 8.38 5.96 -26.07
N ASP A 117 9.66 6.33 -25.95
CA ASP A 117 10.69 5.64 -25.16
C ASP A 117 10.49 5.81 -23.63
N ALA A 118 9.67 6.77 -23.20
CA ALA A 118 9.31 6.94 -21.79
C ALA A 118 8.44 5.77 -21.27
N ALA A 119 7.86 4.95 -22.15
CA ALA A 119 7.18 3.72 -21.74
C ALA A 119 8.15 2.64 -21.21
N VAL A 120 9.43 2.69 -21.61
CA VAL A 120 10.46 1.72 -21.19
C VAL A 120 11.13 2.16 -19.90
N THR A 121 11.43 3.45 -19.74
CA THR A 121 12.06 3.99 -18.53
C THR A 121 11.06 4.41 -17.46
N CYS A 122 9.78 4.60 -17.84
CA CYS A 122 8.73 5.17 -17.00
C CYS A 122 9.15 6.50 -16.36
N SER A 123 9.89 7.30 -17.11
CA SER A 123 10.39 8.61 -16.68
C SER A 123 10.43 9.60 -17.83
N LYS A 124 10.08 10.85 -17.56
CA LYS A 124 10.19 11.97 -18.50
C LYS A 124 10.53 13.23 -17.72
N GLU A 125 11.68 13.83 -18.02
CA GLU A 125 12.17 15.06 -17.37
C GLU A 125 12.14 14.94 -15.84
N SER A 126 11.15 15.58 -15.18
CA SER A 126 10.97 15.58 -13.72
C SER A 126 9.93 14.58 -13.21
N LEU A 127 9.20 13.89 -14.10
CA LEU A 127 8.19 12.90 -13.74
C LEU A 127 8.79 11.50 -13.77
N ALA A 128 8.74 10.80 -12.64
CA ALA A 128 9.14 9.40 -12.51
C ALA A 128 7.94 8.59 -11.99
N GLY A 129 7.66 7.48 -12.66
CA GLY A 129 6.63 6.52 -12.25
C GLY A 129 7.22 5.18 -11.83
N PHE A 130 6.33 4.22 -11.56
CA PHE A 130 6.70 2.85 -11.24
C PHE A 130 6.62 1.98 -12.50
N LEU A 131 7.74 1.36 -12.85
CA LEU A 131 7.85 0.45 -13.99
C LEU A 131 7.52 -0.99 -13.59
N LEU A 132 6.68 -1.65 -14.38
CA LEU A 132 6.47 -3.09 -14.38
C LEU A 132 6.83 -3.64 -15.75
N SER A 133 7.42 -4.83 -15.80
CA SER A 133 7.70 -5.52 -17.07
C SER A 133 7.36 -7.00 -16.95
N VAL A 134 6.59 -7.50 -17.92
CA VAL A 134 6.31 -8.93 -18.07
C VAL A 134 6.84 -9.43 -19.40
N SER A 135 7.35 -10.65 -19.41
CA SER A 135 7.96 -11.29 -20.57
C SER A 135 7.59 -12.77 -20.61
N ALA A 136 7.99 -13.48 -21.67
CA ALA A 136 7.77 -14.92 -21.77
C ALA A 136 8.43 -15.71 -20.62
N THR A 137 9.56 -15.23 -20.09
CA THR A 137 10.28 -15.83 -18.96
C THR A 137 9.71 -15.35 -17.62
N SER A 138 9.44 -14.05 -17.47
CA SER A 138 8.83 -13.44 -16.29
C SER A 138 7.35 -13.10 -16.54
N ARG A 139 6.50 -14.13 -16.49
CA ARG A 139 5.08 -13.99 -16.89
C ARG A 139 4.23 -13.15 -15.94
N VAL A 140 4.68 -12.92 -14.71
CA VAL A 140 3.93 -12.17 -13.69
C VAL A 140 4.82 -11.08 -13.11
N ALA A 141 4.29 -9.86 -13.03
CA ALA A 141 4.89 -8.73 -12.33
C ALA A 141 3.90 -8.19 -11.31
N ARG A 142 4.38 -7.88 -10.10
CA ARG A 142 3.58 -7.32 -9.01
C ARG A 142 4.23 -6.05 -8.48
N LEU A 143 3.44 -5.00 -8.36
CA LEU A 143 3.81 -3.75 -7.72
C LEU A 143 2.86 -3.52 -6.54
N ARG A 144 3.43 -3.18 -5.40
CA ARG A 144 2.67 -2.82 -4.19
C ARG A 144 3.13 -1.44 -3.74
N ILE A 145 2.21 -0.48 -3.78
CA ILE A 145 2.44 0.89 -3.29
C ILE A 145 1.66 1.01 -1.99
N PRO A 146 2.33 0.90 -0.84
CA PRO A 146 1.69 1.14 0.43
C PRO A 146 1.48 2.64 0.68
N PHE A 147 0.40 2.97 1.38
CA PHE A 147 -0.07 4.33 1.62
C PHE A 147 -0.07 5.21 0.36
N PRO A 148 -0.75 4.78 -0.72
CA PRO A 148 -0.75 5.50 -1.98
C PRO A 148 -1.38 6.89 -1.80
N GLN A 149 -0.88 7.86 -2.57
CA GLN A 149 -1.48 9.19 -2.63
C GLN A 149 -2.90 9.11 -3.22
N THR A 150 -3.79 9.94 -2.71
CA THR A 150 -5.16 10.07 -3.20
C THR A 150 -5.16 10.78 -4.56
N GLY A 151 -6.20 10.58 -5.36
CA GLY A 151 -6.27 11.15 -6.70
C GLY A 151 -6.28 10.08 -7.79
N THR A 152 -5.96 10.48 -9.03
CA THR A 152 -6.05 9.58 -10.18
C THR A 152 -4.68 9.03 -10.53
N TRP A 153 -4.57 7.70 -10.53
CA TRP A 153 -3.39 6.99 -10.98
C TRP A 153 -3.61 6.47 -12.40
N PHE A 154 -2.64 6.70 -13.27
CA PHE A 154 -2.67 6.26 -14.66
C PHE A 154 -1.70 5.10 -14.86
N LEU A 155 -2.23 3.97 -15.34
CA LEU A 155 -1.44 2.83 -15.79
C LEU A 155 -1.41 2.82 -17.32
N ALA A 156 -0.25 3.07 -17.91
CA ALA A 156 -0.02 2.92 -19.34
C ALA A 156 0.66 1.57 -19.62
N LEU A 157 0.05 0.73 -20.45
CA LEU A 157 0.57 -0.55 -20.88
C LEU A 157 0.95 -0.52 -22.36
N ARG A 158 2.11 -1.10 -22.69
CA ARG A 158 2.60 -1.17 -24.06
C ARG A 158 3.40 -2.45 -24.30
N SER A 159 3.12 -3.13 -25.43
CA SER A 159 3.91 -4.25 -25.91
C SER A 159 5.05 -3.77 -26.80
N LEU A 160 6.26 -4.28 -26.54
CA LEU A 160 7.47 -4.03 -27.32
C LEU A 160 8.18 -5.37 -27.59
N CYS A 161 8.97 -5.41 -28.64
CA CYS A 161 9.71 -6.59 -29.06
C CYS A 161 11.20 -6.35 -28.91
N GLY A 162 11.89 -7.28 -28.26
CA GLY A 162 13.34 -7.23 -28.09
C GLY A 162 14.07 -7.59 -29.39
N THR A 163 14.85 -6.66 -29.93
CA THR A 163 15.79 -6.91 -31.04
C THR A 163 17.20 -6.61 -30.54
N GLY A 164 17.90 -7.64 -30.03
CA GLY A 164 19.18 -7.48 -29.33
C GLY A 164 19.00 -6.75 -27.99
N SER A 165 19.74 -5.66 -27.76
CA SER A 165 19.65 -4.82 -26.54
C SER A 165 18.61 -3.70 -26.62
N ARG A 166 17.90 -3.56 -27.75
CA ARG A 166 16.90 -2.51 -27.96
C ARG A 166 15.49 -3.06 -28.02
N PHE A 167 14.55 -2.28 -27.49
CA PHE A 167 13.12 -2.55 -27.61
C PHE A 167 12.54 -1.71 -28.75
N VAL A 168 11.82 -2.36 -29.65
CA VAL A 168 11.14 -1.74 -30.80
C VAL A 168 9.67 -2.10 -30.80
N ARG A 169 8.85 -1.34 -31.53
CA ARG A 169 7.45 -1.70 -31.73
C ARG A 169 7.38 -3.06 -32.41
N CYS A 170 6.55 -3.96 -31.88
CA CYS A 170 6.27 -5.23 -32.54
C CYS A 170 5.58 -4.99 -33.88
N ARG A 171 5.76 -5.88 -34.87
CA ARG A 171 5.11 -5.72 -36.19
C ARG A 171 3.73 -6.37 -36.21
N ASN A 172 3.65 -7.65 -35.84
CA ASN A 172 2.42 -8.44 -35.93
C ASN A 172 2.15 -9.27 -34.66
N ALA A 173 2.64 -8.81 -33.50
CA ALA A 173 2.39 -9.49 -32.23
C ALA A 173 1.44 -8.67 -31.35
N THR A 174 0.32 -9.28 -30.96
CA THR A 174 -0.59 -8.76 -29.94
C THR A 174 -0.35 -9.51 -28.63
N ALA A 175 0.02 -8.80 -27.58
CA ALA A 175 0.16 -9.41 -26.26
C ALA A 175 -1.16 -9.33 -25.51
N GLU A 176 -1.64 -10.45 -24.97
CA GLU A 176 -2.75 -10.44 -24.04
C GLU A 176 -2.23 -10.45 -22.60
N VAL A 177 -2.63 -9.46 -21.80
CA VAL A 177 -2.22 -9.34 -20.40
C VAL A 177 -3.45 -9.29 -19.51
N ARG A 178 -3.48 -10.14 -18.49
CA ARG A 178 -4.45 -10.08 -17.41
C ARG A 178 -3.99 -9.03 -16.40
N LEU A 179 -4.81 -8.01 -16.19
CA LEU A 179 -4.57 -6.95 -15.22
C LEU A 179 -5.45 -7.19 -14.00
N ARG A 180 -4.83 -7.18 -12.81
CA ARG A 180 -5.52 -7.21 -11.53
C ARG A 180 -5.04 -6.03 -10.71
N THR A 181 -5.95 -5.13 -10.35
CA THR A 181 -5.63 -3.96 -9.53
C THR A 181 -6.61 -3.85 -8.39
N PHE A 182 -6.10 -3.76 -7.17
CA PHE A 182 -6.92 -3.72 -5.98
C PHE A 182 -6.23 -2.92 -4.87
N LEU A 183 -7.06 -2.32 -4.02
CA LEU A 183 -6.65 -1.70 -2.79
C LEU A 183 -6.99 -2.68 -1.65
N SER A 184 -5.99 -3.03 -0.84
CA SER A 184 -6.19 -3.81 0.38
C SER A 184 -5.85 -2.97 1.61
N PRO A 185 -6.51 -3.20 2.77
CA PRO A 185 -6.21 -2.46 4.00
C PRO A 185 -4.78 -2.74 4.51
N CYS A 186 -4.29 -3.97 4.39
CA CYS A 186 -2.94 -4.36 4.82
C CYS A 186 -2.21 -5.15 3.72
N VAL A 187 -0.86 -5.15 3.77
CA VAL A 187 -0.02 -6.03 2.93
C VAL A 187 -0.14 -7.44 3.47
N ASP A 188 -0.60 -8.38 2.65
CA ASP A 188 -0.60 -9.83 2.93
C ASP A 188 -1.06 -10.17 4.38
N ASP A 189 -2.10 -9.49 4.85
CA ASP A 189 -2.67 -9.59 6.21
C ASP A 189 -1.66 -9.43 7.37
N CYS A 190 -0.57 -8.69 7.14
CA CYS A 190 0.51 -8.43 8.11
C CYS A 190 1.32 -9.67 8.51
N GLY A 191 1.17 -10.77 7.77
CA GLY A 191 1.84 -12.04 8.05
C GLY A 191 1.52 -12.61 9.43
N PRO A 192 2.32 -13.59 9.91
CA PRO A 192 2.08 -14.24 11.20
C PRO A 192 2.52 -13.37 12.40
N TYR A 193 3.38 -12.38 12.18
CA TYR A 193 3.97 -11.55 13.23
C TYR A 193 3.30 -10.19 13.41
N GLY A 194 2.19 -9.95 12.72
CA GLY A 194 1.42 -8.72 12.80
C GLY A 194 -0.08 -8.97 12.87
N GLN A 195 -0.83 -7.90 13.12
CA GLN A 195 -2.28 -7.87 12.97
C GLN A 195 -2.68 -6.65 12.15
N CYS A 196 -3.58 -6.85 11.18
CA CYS A 196 -4.18 -5.75 10.46
C CYS A 196 -5.18 -5.03 11.38
N LYS A 197 -4.92 -3.76 11.68
CA LYS A 197 -5.81 -2.95 12.52
C LYS A 197 -6.15 -1.62 11.88
N LEU A 198 -7.36 -1.16 12.18
CA LEU A 198 -7.82 0.18 11.85
C LEU A 198 -7.37 1.13 12.96
N LEU A 199 -6.46 2.02 12.59
CA LEU A 199 -5.89 3.03 13.46
C LEU A 199 -6.52 4.37 13.17
N ARG A 200 -6.69 5.18 14.21
CA ARG A 200 -7.19 6.54 14.11
C ARG A 200 -6.16 7.50 14.67
N THR A 201 -5.62 8.35 13.80
CA THR A 201 -4.77 9.47 14.20
C THR A 201 -5.57 10.75 13.99
N HIS A 202 -5.97 11.39 15.08
CA HIS A 202 -6.89 12.54 15.08
C HIS A 202 -8.23 12.21 14.42
N ASN A 203 -8.53 12.77 13.24
CA ASN A 203 -9.74 12.48 12.45
C ASN A 203 -9.45 11.67 11.18
N TYR A 204 -8.22 11.16 11.05
CA TYR A 204 -7.81 10.34 9.93
C TYR A 204 -7.81 8.87 10.34
N LEU A 205 -8.57 8.06 9.59
CA LEU A 205 -8.72 6.63 9.84
C LEU A 205 -8.01 5.87 8.72
N TYR A 206 -7.16 4.91 9.09
CA TYR A 206 -6.35 4.16 8.15
C TYR A 206 -6.11 2.74 8.65
N ALA A 207 -5.88 1.81 7.75
CA ALA A 207 -5.46 0.46 8.10
C ALA A 207 -3.94 0.37 8.07
N ALA A 208 -3.36 -0.32 9.04
CA ALA A 208 -1.95 -0.62 9.03
C ALA A 208 -1.67 -1.89 9.82
N CYS A 209 -0.46 -2.41 9.64
CA CYS A 209 0.03 -3.56 10.38
C CYS A 209 0.60 -3.14 11.73
N GLU A 210 0.03 -3.67 12.81
CA GLU A 210 0.61 -3.60 14.14
C GLU A 210 1.48 -4.84 14.37
N CYS A 211 2.80 -4.64 14.34
CA CYS A 211 3.78 -5.71 14.48
C CYS A 211 4.00 -6.09 15.96
N LYS A 212 4.19 -7.39 16.21
CA LYS A 212 4.42 -7.95 17.54
C LYS A 212 5.90 -8.23 17.76
N ALA A 213 6.30 -8.43 19.02
CA ALA A 213 7.62 -8.94 19.39
C ALA A 213 8.82 -8.22 18.75
N GLY A 214 8.75 -6.90 18.54
CA GLY A 214 9.85 -6.12 17.97
C GLY A 214 10.02 -6.24 16.44
N TRP A 215 9.16 -6.99 15.75
CA TRP A 215 9.11 -7.01 14.29
C TRP A 215 8.79 -5.62 13.74
N ARG A 216 9.35 -5.31 12.57
CA ARG A 216 9.18 -4.01 11.92
C ARG A 216 8.84 -4.18 10.43
N GLY A 217 8.69 -3.05 9.76
CA GLY A 217 8.30 -3.00 8.36
C GLY A 217 6.80 -2.99 8.17
N TRP A 218 6.38 -2.73 6.93
CA TRP A 218 5.01 -2.37 6.60
C TRP A 218 4.08 -3.59 6.57
N GLY A 219 4.66 -4.78 6.39
CA GLY A 219 4.00 -6.08 6.51
C GLY A 219 4.54 -6.94 7.67
N CYS A 220 5.24 -6.35 8.64
CA CYS A 220 5.85 -7.07 9.78
C CYS A 220 6.80 -8.21 9.37
N THR A 221 7.57 -8.00 8.30
CA THR A 221 8.51 -8.98 7.74
C THR A 221 9.97 -8.69 8.09
N ASP A 222 10.27 -7.54 8.70
CA ASP A 222 11.64 -7.17 9.09
C ASP A 222 11.95 -7.69 10.50
N SER A 223 12.96 -8.55 10.58
CA SER A 223 13.39 -9.24 11.80
C SER A 223 14.58 -8.57 12.50
N ALA A 224 15.06 -7.41 12.02
CA ALA A 224 16.30 -6.79 12.52
C ALA A 224 16.31 -6.57 14.04
N ASP A 225 15.19 -6.12 14.61
CA ASP A 225 15.01 -5.88 16.05
C ASP A 225 14.01 -6.86 16.69
N ALA A 226 13.71 -7.97 16.00
CA ALA A 226 12.76 -8.95 16.52
C ALA A 226 13.31 -9.58 17.80
N LEU A 227 12.55 -9.45 18.88
CA LEU A 227 12.90 -10.01 20.17
C LEU A 227 12.83 -11.53 20.06
N SER A 228 13.96 -12.20 20.29
CA SER A 228 13.98 -13.66 20.20
C SER A 228 13.08 -14.26 21.27
N TYR A 229 12.44 -15.39 20.93
CA TYR A 229 11.63 -16.16 21.88
C TYR A 229 12.41 -16.46 23.18
N GLY A 230 13.73 -16.67 23.08
CA GLY A 230 14.61 -16.88 24.22
C GLY A 230 14.69 -15.69 25.18
N PHE A 231 14.75 -14.45 24.66
CA PHE A 231 14.74 -13.25 25.52
C PHE A 231 13.39 -13.03 26.21
N GLN A 232 12.28 -13.33 25.53
CA GLN A 232 10.94 -13.29 26.13
C GLN A 232 10.79 -14.33 27.25
N LEU A 233 11.30 -15.54 27.02
CA LEU A 233 11.29 -16.62 27.99
C LEU A 233 12.19 -16.29 29.19
N LEU A 234 13.41 -15.78 28.95
CA LEU A 234 14.34 -15.39 30.00
C LEU A 234 13.76 -14.27 30.87
N SER A 235 13.15 -13.26 30.26
CA SER A 235 12.51 -12.16 31.00
C SER A 235 11.36 -12.66 31.88
N THR A 236 10.54 -13.58 31.35
CA THR A 236 9.46 -14.21 32.11
C THR A 236 10.00 -15.10 33.24
N LEU A 237 11.06 -15.86 33.00
CA LEU A 237 11.72 -16.71 33.99
C LEU A 237 12.31 -15.88 35.12
N LEU A 238 13.04 -14.81 34.81
CA LEU A 238 13.60 -13.89 35.80
C LEU A 238 12.51 -13.23 36.65
N LEU A 239 11.40 -12.83 36.01
CA LEU A 239 10.25 -12.29 36.73
C LEU A 239 9.64 -13.32 37.69
N CYS A 240 9.44 -14.56 37.25
CA CYS A 240 8.97 -15.66 38.10
C CYS A 240 9.96 -15.97 39.25
N LEU A 241 11.27 -15.98 38.98
CA LEU A 241 12.31 -16.21 39.98
C LEU A 241 12.37 -15.10 41.03
N SER A 242 12.17 -13.84 40.62
CA SER A 242 12.11 -12.70 41.57
C SER A 242 10.93 -12.83 42.52
N ASN A 243 9.78 -13.35 42.06
CA ASN A 243 8.64 -13.62 42.92
C ASN A 243 8.85 -14.83 43.85
N LEU A 244 9.73 -15.76 43.50
CA LEU A 244 10.14 -16.86 44.39
C LEU A 244 10.98 -16.37 45.58
N MET A 245 11.60 -15.19 45.49
CA MET A 245 12.31 -14.58 46.63
C MET A 245 11.38 -14.15 47.77
N PHE A 246 10.06 -14.20 47.59
CA PHE A 246 9.10 -14.07 48.69
C PHE A 246 8.97 -15.34 49.56
N LEU A 247 9.51 -16.49 49.13
CA LEU A 247 9.46 -17.74 49.91
C LEU A 247 10.17 -17.67 51.26
N PRO A 248 11.40 -17.14 51.39
CA PRO A 248 12.07 -17.08 52.70
C PRO A 248 11.33 -16.22 53.74
N PRO A 249 10.81 -15.01 53.42
CA PRO A 249 9.93 -14.27 54.33
C PRO A 249 8.67 -15.02 54.74
N VAL A 250 8.01 -15.73 53.81
CA VAL A 250 6.84 -16.56 54.10
C VAL A 250 7.19 -17.67 55.10
N VAL A 251 8.28 -18.40 54.85
CA VAL A 251 8.72 -19.51 55.72
C VAL A 251 9.11 -19.01 57.11
N LEU A 252 9.80 -17.88 57.20
CA LEU A 252 10.17 -17.25 58.46
C LEU A 252 8.92 -16.82 59.25
N ALA A 253 7.97 -16.14 58.61
CA ALA A 253 6.72 -15.68 59.23
C ALA A 253 5.84 -16.83 59.73
N ILE A 254 5.76 -17.94 58.98
CA ILE A 254 5.06 -19.15 59.41
C ILE A 254 5.74 -19.76 60.65
N ARG A 255 7.08 -19.86 60.64
CA ARG A 255 7.84 -20.43 61.75
C ARG A 255 7.76 -19.56 63.01
N SER A 256 7.71 -18.24 62.87
CA SER A 256 7.59 -17.28 63.98
C SER A 256 6.14 -17.03 64.43
N ARG A 257 5.14 -17.73 63.86
CA ARG A 257 3.71 -17.61 64.19
C ARG A 257 3.08 -16.25 63.84
N TYR A 258 3.67 -15.48 62.92
CA TYR A 258 3.06 -14.23 62.41
C TYR A 258 2.08 -14.52 61.26
N VAL A 259 0.87 -14.94 61.62
CA VAL A 259 -0.17 -15.39 60.67
C VAL A 259 -0.57 -14.30 59.65
N LEU A 260 -0.60 -13.04 60.09
CA LEU A 260 -1.03 -11.91 59.25
C LEU A 260 0.05 -11.55 58.21
N GLU A 261 1.32 -11.53 58.62
CA GLU A 261 2.45 -11.32 57.72
C GLU A 261 2.61 -12.47 56.72
N ALA A 262 2.47 -13.71 57.19
CA ALA A 262 2.51 -14.89 56.34
C ALA A 262 1.40 -14.85 55.27
N ALA A 263 0.19 -14.42 55.63
CA ALA A 263 -0.91 -14.25 54.68
C ALA A 263 -0.59 -13.19 53.63
N VAL A 264 -0.13 -11.99 54.04
CA VAL A 264 0.21 -10.88 53.12
C VAL A 264 1.30 -11.29 52.13
N TYR A 265 2.39 -11.92 52.59
CA TYR A 265 3.48 -12.34 51.70
C TYR A 265 3.04 -13.47 50.75
N THR A 266 2.22 -14.40 51.22
CA THR A 266 1.70 -15.50 50.39
C THR A 266 0.76 -14.98 49.31
N PHE A 267 -0.16 -14.06 49.64
CA PHE A 267 -1.03 -13.43 48.67
C PHE A 267 -0.23 -12.60 47.65
N THR A 268 0.75 -11.83 48.10
CA THR A 268 1.61 -11.02 47.22
C THR A 268 2.38 -11.91 46.23
N MET A 269 2.94 -13.03 46.70
CA MET A 269 3.63 -14.00 45.85
C MET A 269 2.68 -14.61 44.81
N PHE A 270 1.48 -15.03 45.23
CA PHE A 270 0.47 -15.65 44.37
C PHE A 270 0.00 -14.69 43.26
N PHE A 271 -0.39 -13.46 43.63
CA PHE A 271 -0.85 -12.49 42.63
C PHE A 271 0.26 -12.07 41.67
N SER A 272 1.51 -11.95 42.13
CA SER A 272 2.64 -11.54 41.29
C SER A 272 3.06 -12.62 40.29
N THR A 273 3.03 -13.90 40.69
CA THR A 273 3.31 -15.03 39.77
C THR A 273 2.18 -15.25 38.77
N VAL A 274 0.92 -15.24 39.23
CA VAL A 274 -0.23 -15.47 38.35
C VAL A 274 -0.40 -14.32 37.36
N CYS A 275 -0.30 -13.06 37.79
CA CYS A 275 -0.37 -11.92 36.86
C CYS A 275 0.80 -11.92 35.88
N GLY A 276 2.03 -12.23 36.34
CA GLY A 276 3.20 -12.29 35.47
C GLY A 276 3.08 -13.35 34.38
N VAL A 277 2.64 -14.56 34.73
CA VAL A 277 2.44 -15.66 33.77
C VAL A 277 1.28 -15.37 32.81
N TYR A 278 0.19 -14.76 33.29
CA TYR A 278 -0.96 -14.41 32.44
C TYR A 278 -0.66 -13.26 31.47
N ILE A 279 0.15 -12.29 31.89
CA ILE A 279 0.61 -11.18 31.03
C ILE A 279 1.60 -11.70 29.99
N SER A 280 2.60 -12.51 30.39
CA SER A 280 3.54 -13.12 29.45
C SER A 280 2.85 -14.07 28.46
N SER A 281 1.84 -14.84 28.90
CA SER A 281 1.06 -15.68 28.00
C SER A 281 0.17 -14.87 27.08
N MET A 282 -0.45 -13.76 27.52
CA MET A 282 -1.19 -12.85 26.63
C MET A 282 -0.30 -12.16 25.58
N PHE A 283 0.92 -11.77 25.94
CA PHE A 283 1.90 -11.24 24.98
C PHE A 283 2.35 -12.32 23.98
N SER A 284 2.51 -13.57 24.43
CA SER A 284 2.87 -14.72 23.58
C SER A 284 1.73 -15.17 22.66
N VAL A 285 0.47 -15.11 23.13
CA VAL A 285 -0.74 -15.46 22.38
C VAL A 285 -1.30 -14.25 21.59
N GLY A 286 -0.69 -13.07 21.73
CA GLY A 286 -1.00 -11.90 20.91
C GLY A 286 -2.37 -11.27 21.17
N LEU A 287 -2.93 -11.45 22.37
CA LEU A 287 -4.06 -10.66 22.85
C LEU A 287 -3.52 -9.37 23.48
N GLY A 288 -3.48 -8.29 22.70
CA GLY A 288 -3.13 -6.97 23.21
C GLY A 288 -4.22 -6.44 24.14
N MET A 289 -3.94 -6.37 25.44
CA MET A 289 -4.70 -5.50 26.34
C MET A 289 -4.10 -4.09 26.32
N SER A 290 -4.97 -3.10 26.10
CA SER A 290 -4.67 -1.68 26.17
C SER A 290 -4.04 -1.35 27.54
N SER A 291 -2.98 -0.54 27.55
CA SER A 291 -2.21 -0.13 28.73
C SER A 291 -3.05 0.46 29.89
N THR A 292 -4.32 0.78 29.64
CA THR A 292 -5.32 1.21 30.63
C THR A 292 -5.74 0.11 31.61
N ALA A 293 -5.71 -1.17 31.21
CA ALA A 293 -6.13 -2.26 32.10
C ALA A 293 -5.06 -2.60 33.17
N VAL A 294 -3.78 -2.41 32.85
CA VAL A 294 -2.66 -2.58 33.80
C VAL A 294 -2.65 -1.47 34.85
N LEU A 295 -3.03 -0.25 34.43
CA LEU A 295 -3.14 0.88 35.36
C LEU A 295 -4.33 0.71 36.32
N LEU A 296 -5.45 0.12 35.89
CA LEU A 296 -6.63 -0.07 36.73
C LEU A 296 -6.43 -1.11 37.85
N THR A 297 -5.65 -2.17 37.61
CA THR A 297 -5.26 -3.11 38.67
C THR A 297 -4.30 -2.47 39.67
N TYR A 298 -3.32 -1.69 39.21
CA TYR A 298 -2.41 -0.95 40.09
C TYR A 298 -3.12 0.15 40.90
N HIS A 299 -4.04 0.89 40.27
CA HIS A 299 -4.72 2.02 40.91
C HIS A 299 -5.90 1.59 41.82
N GLY A 300 -6.45 0.39 41.60
CA GLY A 300 -7.46 -0.23 42.46
C GLY A 300 -6.89 -0.76 43.79
N MET A 301 -5.62 -1.17 43.80
CA MET A 301 -4.94 -1.70 44.98
C MET A 301 -4.46 -0.58 45.93
N HIS A 302 -4.20 0.62 45.40
CA HIS A 302 -3.74 1.78 46.18
C HIS A 302 -4.86 2.64 46.80
N ARG A 303 -6.14 2.33 46.54
CA ARG A 303 -7.32 3.03 47.12
C ARG A 303 -8.00 2.28 48.27
N LYS A 304 -7.45 1.15 48.71
CA LYS A 304 -7.94 0.40 49.88
C LYS A 304 -6.80 -0.01 50.81
N TRP A 305 -5.98 0.96 51.20
CA TRP A 305 -5.20 0.96 52.44
C TRP A 305 -5.17 2.40 52.95
#